data_AF-A0A2G6PNS2-F1
#
_entry.id   AF-A0A2G6PNS2-F1
#
_cell.length_a   1.000
_cell.length_b   1.000
_cell.length_c   1.000
_cell.angle_alpha   90.00
_cell.angle_beta   90.00
_cell.angle_gamma   90.00
#
_symmetry.space_group_name_H-M   'P 1'
#
loop_
_entity.id
_entity.type
_entity.pdbx_description
1 polymer ?
#
loop_
_entity_poly.entity_id
_entity_poly.type
_entity_poly.pdbx_seq_one_letter_code
_entity_poly.pdbx_strand_id
1 'polypeptide(L)'
;MDTVVTQEDIALYVEEHSEKFILKSPLYQYYLAKIASKNKRDIRFVYKLFSKKNVNLMQNFNLASSTVISNNDTGWYTVQELRKALQMAVSEKRLLRLVERKPLVIGSKDKKYVYVLLPLKIIKVGQMTPKEYLSDRVREIILHNRKLALAKQLEYEIYEDAKKKDEFEVY
;
A
#
# COMPACT_ATOMS: atom_id res chain seq x y z
N MET A 1 21.44 -14.50 9.80
CA MET A 1 20.25 -13.64 9.67
C MET A 1 19.56 -13.98 8.35
N ASP A 2 18.58 -14.88 8.35
CA ASP A 2 17.80 -15.27 7.18
C ASP A 2 16.67 -14.27 6.90
N THR A 3 17.05 -13.07 6.48
CA THR A 3 16.12 -12.04 5.99
C THR A 3 15.83 -12.16 4.50
N VAL A 4 16.53 -13.06 3.79
CA VAL A 4 16.29 -13.33 2.38
C VAL A 4 15.03 -14.20 2.26
N VAL A 5 14.07 -13.71 1.49
CA VAL A 5 12.87 -14.46 1.09
C VAL A 5 13.03 -14.73 -0.40
N THR A 6 13.18 -16.00 -0.78
CA THR A 6 13.38 -16.39 -2.18
C THR A 6 12.06 -16.41 -2.95
N GLN A 7 12.14 -16.51 -4.28
CA GLN A 7 10.94 -16.69 -5.10
C GLN A 7 10.30 -18.07 -4.89
N GLU A 8 11.08 -19.11 -4.56
CA GLU A 8 10.52 -20.42 -4.21
C GLU A 8 9.71 -20.35 -2.91
N ASP A 9 10.19 -19.65 -1.88
CA ASP A 9 9.47 -19.45 -0.61
C ASP A 9 8.10 -18.80 -0.84
N ILE A 10 8.05 -17.82 -1.75
CA ILE A 10 6.82 -17.10 -2.11
C ILE A 10 5.87 -18.05 -2.86
N ALA A 11 6.38 -18.85 -3.80
CA ALA A 11 5.56 -19.78 -4.59
C ALA A 11 4.93 -20.87 -3.71
N LEU A 12 5.74 -21.52 -2.86
CA LEU A 12 5.28 -22.54 -1.92
C LEU A 12 4.21 -22.00 -0.97
N TYR A 13 4.44 -20.81 -0.40
CA TYR A 13 3.47 -20.18 0.49
C TYR A 13 2.14 -19.84 -0.22
N VAL A 14 2.21 -19.44 -1.50
CA VAL A 14 1.03 -19.14 -2.32
C VAL A 14 0.22 -20.42 -2.63
N GLU A 15 0.91 -21.52 -2.90
CA GLU A 15 0.29 -22.81 -3.24
C GLU A 15 -0.41 -23.43 -2.03
N GLU A 16 0.26 -23.46 -0.87
CA GLU A 16 -0.28 -24.00 0.39
C GLU A 16 -1.48 -23.20 0.93
N HIS A 17 -1.61 -21.93 0.55
CA HIS A 17 -2.63 -21.02 1.09
C HIS A 17 -3.52 -20.40 0.01
N SER A 18 -3.67 -21.06 -1.13
CA SER A 18 -4.42 -20.59 -2.32
C SER A 18 -5.79 -19.94 -2.00
N GLU A 19 -6.56 -20.49 -1.06
CA GLU A 19 -7.85 -19.96 -0.61
C GLU A 19 -7.76 -18.58 0.08
N LYS A 20 -6.63 -18.27 0.73
CA LYS A 20 -6.39 -16.97 1.40
C LYS A 20 -6.06 -15.85 0.40
N PHE A 21 -5.79 -16.18 -0.86
CA PHE A 21 -5.37 -15.23 -1.89
C PHE A 21 -6.47 -14.78 -2.84
N ILE A 22 -7.72 -15.20 -2.61
CA ILE A 22 -8.87 -14.55 -3.23
C ILE A 22 -8.98 -13.13 -2.69
N LEU A 23 -9.03 -12.15 -3.59
CA LEU A 23 -9.21 -10.74 -3.26
C LEU A 23 -10.51 -10.53 -2.47
N LYS A 24 -10.38 -10.28 -1.16
CA LYS A 24 -11.48 -9.89 -0.27
C LYS A 24 -11.85 -8.39 -0.38
N SER A 25 -11.01 -7.60 -1.03
CA SER A 25 -11.14 -6.14 -1.19
C SER A 25 -10.55 -5.74 -2.54
N PRO A 26 -11.08 -4.75 -3.27
CA PRO A 26 -10.53 -4.37 -4.56
C PRO A 26 -9.16 -3.71 -4.42
N LEU A 27 -8.33 -3.88 -5.46
CA LEU A 27 -7.03 -3.25 -5.57
C LEU A 27 -7.01 -2.19 -6.66
N TYR A 28 -6.21 -1.16 -6.43
CA TYR A 28 -6.09 0.01 -7.29
C TYR A 28 -4.62 0.27 -7.60
N GLN A 29 -4.33 0.46 -8.87
CA GLN A 29 -3.17 1.21 -9.33
C GLN A 29 -3.64 2.62 -9.66
N TYR A 30 -2.92 3.65 -9.21
CA TYR A 30 -3.36 5.03 -9.38
C TYR A 30 -2.21 6.04 -9.36
N TYR A 31 -2.46 7.21 -9.96
CA TYR A 31 -1.71 8.42 -9.66
C TYR A 31 -2.48 9.28 -8.66
N LEU A 32 -1.75 9.85 -7.71
CA LEU A 32 -2.29 10.78 -6.75
C LEU A 32 -1.43 12.03 -6.71
N ALA A 33 -2.06 13.18 -6.90
CA ALA A 33 -1.45 14.49 -6.71
C ALA A 33 -2.12 15.21 -5.53
N LYS A 34 -1.32 15.66 -4.57
CA LYS A 34 -1.77 16.53 -3.48
C LYS A 34 -1.34 17.97 -3.75
N ILE A 35 -2.28 18.90 -3.85
CA ILE A 35 -2.03 20.29 -4.26
C ILE A 35 -2.63 21.23 -3.23
N ALA A 36 -2.01 22.37 -2.95
CA ALA A 36 -2.61 23.39 -2.08
C ALA A 36 -3.89 23.97 -2.73
N SER A 37 -5.00 24.05 -1.98
CA SER A 37 -6.32 24.48 -2.51
C SER A 37 -6.31 25.88 -3.12
N LYS A 38 -5.40 26.76 -2.67
CA LYS A 38 -5.23 28.11 -3.21
C LYS A 38 -4.74 28.11 -4.66
N ASN A 39 -4.05 27.05 -5.09
CA ASN A 39 -3.43 26.98 -6.41
C ASN A 39 -4.37 26.37 -7.45
N LYS A 40 -5.39 27.14 -7.84
CA LYS A 40 -6.41 26.71 -8.82
C LYS A 40 -5.82 26.41 -10.20
N ARG A 41 -4.72 27.06 -10.57
CA ARG A 41 -4.03 26.85 -11.85
C ARG A 41 -3.48 25.42 -11.92
N ASP A 42 -2.77 25.00 -10.89
CA ASP A 42 -2.13 23.68 -10.86
C ASP A 42 -3.17 22.55 -10.76
N ILE A 43 -4.25 22.75 -9.99
CA ILE A 43 -5.36 21.79 -9.92
C ILE A 43 -5.94 21.54 -11.33
N ARG A 44 -6.22 22.60 -12.09
CA ARG A 44 -6.75 22.48 -13.47
C ARG A 44 -5.74 21.82 -14.40
N PHE A 45 -4.47 22.18 -14.28
CA PHE A 45 -3.41 21.64 -15.11
C PHE A 45 -3.24 20.13 -14.87
N VAL A 46 -3.12 19.71 -13.62
CA VAL A 46 -2.99 18.30 -13.22
C VAL A 46 -4.23 17.50 -13.63
N TYR A 47 -5.44 18.03 -13.43
CA TYR A 47 -6.65 17.38 -13.91
C TYR A 47 -6.64 17.15 -15.43
N LYS A 48 -6.20 18.15 -16.20
CA LYS A 48 -6.09 18.05 -17.66
C LYS A 48 -5.01 17.07 -18.08
N LEU A 49 -3.87 17.04 -17.39
CA LEU A 49 -2.81 16.03 -17.61
C LEU A 49 -3.34 14.62 -17.38
N PHE A 50 -3.99 14.38 -16.24
CA PHE A 50 -4.56 13.08 -15.88
C PHE A 50 -5.62 12.65 -16.90
N SER A 51 -6.45 13.59 -17.36
CA SER A 51 -7.46 13.33 -18.40
C SER A 51 -6.83 12.97 -19.75
N LYS A 52 -5.70 13.60 -20.10
CA LYS A 52 -4.99 13.35 -21.37
C LYS A 52 -4.09 12.12 -21.34
N LYS A 53 -4.00 11.40 -20.21
CA LYS A 53 -3.18 10.19 -20.04
C LYS A 53 -1.70 10.40 -20.37
N ASN A 54 -1.22 11.64 -20.26
CA ASN A 54 0.14 11.98 -20.67
C ASN A 54 1.08 11.88 -19.46
N VAL A 55 1.37 10.63 -19.08
CA VAL A 55 2.15 10.27 -17.90
C VAL A 55 3.60 10.77 -17.99
N ASN A 56 4.18 10.77 -19.19
CA ASN A 56 5.58 11.22 -19.38
C ASN A 56 5.78 12.69 -19.01
N LEU A 57 4.75 13.53 -19.18
CA LEU A 57 4.78 14.93 -18.72
C LEU A 57 4.73 15.06 -17.19
N MET A 58 4.28 14.03 -16.48
CA MET A 58 4.15 14.04 -15.02
C MET A 58 5.51 13.90 -14.31
N GLN A 59 6.44 13.12 -14.87
CA GLN A 59 7.79 13.00 -14.31
C GLN A 59 8.52 14.36 -14.31
N ASN A 60 8.26 15.17 -15.33
CA ASN A 60 8.84 16.52 -15.47
C ASN A 60 8.09 17.59 -14.65
N PHE A 61 6.88 17.31 -14.14
CA PHE A 61 6.08 18.28 -13.39
C PHE A 61 6.51 18.43 -11.91
N ASN A 62 7.42 17.57 -11.44
CA ASN A 62 7.91 17.54 -10.05
C ASN A 62 8.70 18.79 -9.59
N LEU A 63 8.96 19.76 -10.46
CA LEU A 63 10.00 20.77 -10.20
C LEU A 63 9.50 22.13 -9.69
N ALA A 64 8.21 22.47 -9.80
CA ALA A 64 7.82 23.88 -9.65
C ALA A 64 6.91 24.25 -8.47
N SER A 65 6.07 23.36 -7.92
CA SER A 65 5.02 23.81 -6.98
C SER A 65 4.43 22.68 -6.16
N SER A 66 4.82 22.54 -4.87
CA SER A 66 4.05 21.95 -3.73
C SER A 66 3.10 20.76 -4.00
N THR A 67 3.37 19.99 -5.05
CA THR A 67 2.51 18.95 -5.62
C THR A 67 3.25 17.66 -5.43
N VAL A 68 2.87 16.92 -4.38
CA VAL A 68 3.41 15.57 -4.18
C VAL A 68 2.64 14.66 -5.12
N ILE A 69 3.32 14.19 -6.16
CA ILE A 69 2.81 13.16 -7.06
C ILE A 69 3.42 11.84 -6.63
N SER A 70 2.61 10.93 -6.07
CA SER A 70 3.04 9.55 -5.91
C SER A 70 2.69 8.79 -7.19
N ASN A 71 3.72 8.41 -7.94
CA ASN A 71 3.64 7.50 -9.08
C ASN A 71 3.77 6.08 -8.52
N ASN A 72 2.64 5.39 -8.34
CA ASN A 72 2.67 3.99 -7.94
C ASN A 72 2.19 3.12 -9.10
N ASP A 73 2.88 3.26 -10.22
CA ASP A 73 2.51 2.69 -11.52
C ASP A 73 2.62 1.17 -11.51
N THR A 74 3.39 0.64 -10.55
CA THR A 74 3.66 -0.78 -10.34
C THR A 74 3.02 -1.31 -9.05
N GLY A 75 2.69 -0.45 -8.08
CA GLY A 75 2.17 -0.85 -6.77
C GLY A 75 0.65 -1.03 -6.75
N TRP A 76 0.18 -2.07 -6.07
CA TRP A 76 -1.25 -2.33 -5.85
C TRP A 76 -1.67 -1.91 -4.45
N TYR A 77 -2.74 -1.12 -4.34
CA TYR A 77 -3.23 -0.60 -3.05
C TYR A 77 -4.67 -1.00 -2.80
N THR A 78 -4.96 -1.35 -1.56
CA THR A 78 -6.32 -1.58 -1.06
C THR A 78 -7.09 -0.27 -0.94
N VAL A 79 -8.42 -0.38 -0.84
CA VAL A 79 -9.28 0.77 -0.53
C VAL A 79 -8.83 1.51 0.73
N GLN A 80 -8.39 0.79 1.78
CA GLN A 80 -8.00 1.41 3.04
C GLN A 80 -6.69 2.20 2.92
N GLU A 81 -5.71 1.69 2.17
CA GLU A 81 -4.47 2.41 1.88
C GLU A 81 -4.74 3.67 1.05
N LEU A 82 -5.61 3.55 0.03
CA LEU A 82 -6.05 4.71 -0.74
C LEU A 82 -6.80 5.75 0.12
N ARG A 83 -7.63 5.31 1.07
CA ARG A 83 -8.28 6.21 2.05
C ARG A 83 -7.26 6.91 2.93
N LYS A 84 -6.22 6.21 3.40
CA LYS A 84 -5.15 6.79 4.21
C LYS A 84 -4.35 7.82 3.40
N ALA A 85 -3.98 7.51 2.15
CA ALA A 85 -3.29 8.43 1.25
C ALA A 85 -4.10 9.72 1.00
N LEU A 86 -5.44 9.61 0.97
CA LEU A 86 -6.37 10.74 0.84
C LEU A 86 -6.73 11.40 2.19
N GLN A 87 -6.03 11.07 3.28
CA GLN A 87 -6.30 11.57 4.63
C GLN A 87 -7.77 11.43 5.06
N MET A 88 -8.41 10.32 4.66
CA MET A 88 -9.82 10.02 4.92
C MET A 88 -10.79 11.10 4.41
N ALA A 89 -10.37 11.92 3.43
CA ALA A 89 -11.20 12.95 2.82
C ALA A 89 -12.34 12.37 1.95
N VAL A 90 -12.30 11.07 1.65
CA VAL A 90 -13.27 10.37 0.80
C VAL A 90 -13.86 9.18 1.53
N SER A 91 -15.16 8.97 1.34
CA SER A 91 -15.85 7.78 1.82
C SER A 91 -15.46 6.55 1.03
N GLU A 92 -15.41 5.41 1.70
CA GLU A 92 -15.14 4.10 1.10
C GLU A 92 -16.07 3.81 -0.08
N LYS A 93 -17.38 4.07 0.08
CA LYS A 93 -18.39 3.91 -0.97
C LYS A 93 -18.07 4.67 -2.25
N ARG A 94 -17.43 5.85 -2.15
CA ARG A 94 -17.04 6.65 -3.33
C ARG A 94 -15.79 6.07 -4.00
N LEU A 95 -14.87 5.48 -3.23
CA LEU A 95 -13.68 4.81 -3.77
C LEU A 95 -14.01 3.47 -4.46
N LEU A 96 -14.99 2.73 -3.92
CA LEU A 96 -15.50 1.51 -4.54
C LEU A 96 -16.17 1.75 -5.90
N ARG A 97 -16.56 3.00 -6.20
CA ARG A 97 -17.20 3.43 -7.45
C ARG A 97 -16.24 4.14 -8.41
N LEU A 98 -14.94 4.06 -8.15
CA LEU A 98 -13.94 4.61 -9.08
C LEU A 98 -14.04 3.92 -10.43
N VAL A 99 -13.78 4.69 -11.47
CA VAL A 99 -13.76 4.23 -12.86
C VAL A 99 -12.34 4.39 -13.36
N GLU A 100 -11.82 3.32 -13.98
CA GLU A 100 -10.50 3.35 -14.60
C GLU A 100 -10.37 4.52 -15.57
N ARG A 101 -9.21 5.18 -15.52
CA ARG A 101 -8.84 6.30 -16.38
C ARG A 101 -9.74 7.53 -16.27
N LYS A 102 -10.58 7.63 -15.23
CA LYS A 102 -11.41 8.80 -14.94
C LYS A 102 -10.85 9.57 -13.74
N PRO A 103 -10.25 10.75 -13.93
CA PRO A 103 -9.71 11.52 -12.82
C PRO A 103 -10.81 12.05 -11.91
N LEU A 104 -10.54 12.00 -10.60
CA LEU A 104 -11.43 12.44 -9.53
C LEU A 104 -10.74 13.54 -8.72
N VAL A 105 -11.46 14.64 -8.49
CA VAL A 105 -11.00 15.73 -7.62
C VAL A 105 -11.68 15.63 -6.26
N ILE A 106 -10.88 15.77 -5.20
CA ILE A 106 -11.27 15.57 -3.82
C ILE A 106 -10.70 16.72 -3.00
N GLY A 107 -11.53 17.46 -2.28
CA GLY A 107 -11.06 18.44 -1.28
C GLY A 107 -10.70 17.76 0.04
N SER A 108 -9.64 18.21 0.69
CA SER A 108 -9.33 17.80 2.07
C SER A 108 -10.39 18.33 3.05
N LYS A 109 -10.54 17.66 4.20
CA LYS A 109 -11.48 18.09 5.25
C LYS A 109 -11.18 19.50 5.79
N ASP A 110 -9.89 19.82 5.93
CA ASP A 110 -9.41 21.13 6.38
C ASP A 110 -9.39 22.19 5.27
N LYS A 111 -9.81 21.83 4.05
CA LYS A 111 -9.82 22.68 2.84
C LYS A 111 -8.46 23.25 2.44
N LYS A 112 -7.35 22.83 3.08
CA LYS A 112 -6.00 23.32 2.75
C LYS A 112 -5.45 22.69 1.48
N TYR A 113 -5.90 21.48 1.15
CA TYR A 113 -5.42 20.71 0.03
C TYR A 113 -6.55 20.19 -0.86
N VAL A 114 -6.22 19.98 -2.12
CA VAL A 114 -7.01 19.27 -3.11
C VAL A 114 -6.18 18.09 -3.60
N TYR A 115 -6.81 16.91 -3.58
CA TYR A 115 -6.27 15.68 -4.14
C TYR A 115 -6.87 15.46 -5.53
N VAL A 116 -6.02 15.20 -6.50
CA VAL A 116 -6.44 14.72 -7.83
C VAL A 116 -5.98 13.26 -7.92
N LEU A 117 -6.94 12.35 -8.06
CA LEU A 117 -6.73 10.92 -8.15
C LEU A 117 -7.04 10.45 -9.57
N LEU A 118 -6.12 9.71 -10.21
CA LEU A 118 -6.36 9.02 -11.47
C LEU A 118 -6.22 7.52 -11.26
N PRO A 119 -7.32 6.76 -11.21
CA PRO A 119 -7.27 5.31 -11.24
C PRO A 119 -6.71 4.85 -12.60
N LEU A 120 -5.68 4.01 -12.59
CA LEU A 120 -5.08 3.43 -13.78
C LEU A 120 -5.70 2.07 -14.10
N LYS A 121 -5.74 1.21 -13.08
CA LYS A 121 -6.26 -0.15 -13.15
C LYS A 121 -6.95 -0.50 -11.84
N ILE A 122 -8.07 -1.20 -11.92
CA ILE A 122 -8.89 -1.60 -10.78
C ILE A 122 -9.16 -3.09 -10.89
N ILE A 123 -8.69 -3.85 -9.90
CA ILE A 123 -9.00 -5.27 -9.78
C ILE A 123 -10.14 -5.42 -8.78
N LYS A 124 -11.23 -6.02 -9.24
CA LYS A 124 -12.43 -6.20 -8.44
C LYS A 124 -12.28 -7.38 -7.49
N VAL A 125 -13.09 -7.36 -6.43
CA VAL A 125 -13.26 -8.49 -5.50
C VAL A 125 -13.58 -9.76 -6.29
N GLY A 126 -12.98 -10.88 -5.89
CA GLY A 126 -13.17 -12.18 -6.54
C GLY A 126 -12.37 -12.43 -7.82
N GLN A 127 -11.58 -11.46 -8.29
CA GLN A 127 -10.61 -11.69 -9.36
C GLN A 127 -9.29 -12.24 -8.81
N MET A 128 -8.46 -12.81 -9.69
CA MET A 128 -7.16 -13.36 -9.31
C MET A 128 -6.21 -12.24 -8.89
N THR A 129 -5.57 -12.41 -7.74
CA THR A 129 -4.62 -11.44 -7.20
C THR A 129 -3.40 -11.35 -8.11
N PRO A 130 -2.94 -10.15 -8.50
CA PRO A 130 -1.72 -9.98 -9.28
C PRO A 130 -0.53 -10.63 -8.58
N LYS A 131 0.30 -11.34 -9.36
CA LYS A 131 1.52 -11.96 -8.84
C LYS A 131 2.43 -10.96 -8.11
N GLU A 132 2.51 -9.72 -8.61
CA GLU A 132 3.28 -8.62 -8.01
C GLU A 132 2.77 -8.25 -6.61
N TYR A 133 1.44 -8.12 -6.45
CA TYR A 133 0.84 -7.83 -5.14
C TYR A 133 0.97 -9.02 -4.18
N LEU A 134 0.88 -10.24 -4.71
CA LEU A 134 1.12 -11.45 -3.93
C LEU A 134 2.55 -11.50 -3.44
N SER A 135 3.54 -11.26 -4.30
CA SER A 135 4.95 -11.38 -3.91
C SER A 135 5.35 -10.41 -2.81
N ASP A 136 4.90 -9.16 -2.89
CA ASP A 136 5.26 -8.17 -1.87
C ASP A 136 4.56 -8.45 -0.54
N ARG A 137 3.27 -8.82 -0.59
CA ARG A 137 2.50 -9.13 0.61
C ARG A 137 2.92 -10.44 1.27
N VAL A 138 3.20 -11.48 0.48
CA VAL A 138 3.70 -12.78 0.98
C VAL A 138 5.08 -12.58 1.61
N ARG A 139 5.95 -11.77 0.99
CA ARG A 139 7.24 -11.41 1.60
C ARG A 139 7.05 -10.73 2.96
N GLU A 140 6.16 -9.74 3.06
CA GLU A 140 5.86 -9.10 4.35
C GLU A 140 5.30 -10.07 5.38
N ILE A 141 4.40 -10.98 4.99
CA ILE A 141 3.84 -12.01 5.87
C ILE A 141 4.94 -12.95 6.38
N ILE A 142 5.80 -13.44 5.48
CA ILE A 142 6.93 -14.32 5.84
C ILE A 142 7.86 -13.61 6.82
N LEU A 143 8.22 -12.34 6.55
CA LEU A 143 9.06 -11.55 7.43
C LEU A 143 8.40 -11.29 8.79
N HIS A 144 7.10 -11.03 8.82
CA HIS A 144 6.35 -10.84 10.06
C HIS A 144 6.31 -12.12 10.90
N ASN A 145 6.06 -13.27 10.28
CA ASN A 145 6.05 -14.57 10.95
C ASN A 145 7.43 -14.92 11.51
N ARG A 146 8.51 -14.69 10.76
CA ARG A 146 9.89 -14.88 11.24
C ARG A 146 10.19 -14.00 12.46
N LYS A 147 9.76 -12.72 12.44
CA LYS A 147 9.91 -11.82 13.60
C LYS A 147 9.16 -12.31 14.83
N LEU A 148 7.91 -12.76 14.65
CA LEU A 148 7.12 -13.31 15.76
C LEU A 148 7.73 -14.60 16.33
N ALA A 149 8.24 -15.49 15.47
CA ALA A 149 8.90 -16.72 15.89
C ALA A 149 10.17 -16.42 16.70
N LEU A 150 10.99 -15.47 16.23
CA LEU A 150 12.20 -15.06 16.93
C LEU A 150 11.88 -14.45 18.31
N ALA A 151 10.83 -13.61 18.41
CA ALA A 151 10.41 -13.02 19.67
C ALA A 151 9.98 -14.09 20.69
N LYS A 152 9.20 -15.08 20.25
CA LYS A 152 8.79 -16.22 21.10
C LYS A 152 9.97 -17.07 21.54
N GLN A 153 10.94 -17.29 20.65
CA GLN A 153 12.14 -18.06 20.98
C GLN A 153 12.98 -17.32 22.03
N LEU A 154 13.17 -16.01 21.89
CA LEU A 154 13.84 -15.17 22.89
C LEU A 154 13.12 -15.18 24.24
N GLU A 155 11.79 -15.06 24.26
CA GLU A 155 11.00 -15.17 25.50
C GLU A 155 11.20 -16.54 26.17
N TYR A 156 11.19 -17.62 25.39
CA TYR A 156 11.42 -18.96 25.90
C TYR A 156 12.84 -19.14 26.44
N GLU A 157 13.86 -18.67 25.72
CA GLU A 157 15.26 -18.71 26.18
C GLU A 157 15.48 -17.90 27.47
N ILE A 158 14.89 -16.71 27.57
CA ILE A 158 14.94 -15.89 28.81
C ILE A 158 14.26 -16.62 29.97
N TYR A 159 13.10 -17.25 29.72
CA TYR A 159 12.37 -18.00 30.73
C TYR A 159 13.17 -19.22 31.23
N GLU A 160 13.75 -20.00 30.31
CA GLU A 160 14.57 -21.16 30.65
C GLU A 160 15.88 -20.76 31.35
N ASP A 161 16.52 -19.67 30.94
CA ASP A 161 17.72 -19.15 31.60
C ASP A 161 17.43 -18.64 33.01
N ALA A 162 16.30 -17.96 33.21
CA ALA A 162 15.87 -17.52 34.54
C ALA A 162 15.56 -18.71 35.46
N LYS A 163 14.84 -19.72 34.94
CA LYS A 163 14.54 -20.95 35.67
C LYS A 163 15.81 -21.70 36.06
N LYS A 164 16.78 -21.84 35.15
CA LYS A 164 18.07 -22.46 35.46
C LYS A 164 18.81 -21.67 36.54
N LYS A 165 18.85 -20.34 36.48
CA LYS A 165 19.52 -19.52 37.50
C LYS A 165 18.87 -19.62 38.88
N ASP A 166 17.54 -19.65 38.97
CA ASP A 166 16.81 -19.90 40.21
C ASP A 166 17.06 -21.31 40.79
N GLU A 167 17.34 -22.31 39.94
CA GLU A 167 17.73 -23.66 40.38
C GLU A 167 19.21 -23.77 40.81
N PHE A 168 20.06 -22.78 40.50
CA PHE A 168 21.50 -22.77 40.79
C PHE A 168 21.93 -21.76 41.87
N GLU A 169 21.02 -21.11 42.59
CA GLU A 169 21.37 -20.41 43.83
C GLU A 169 21.73 -21.43 44.94
N VAL A 170 22.98 -21.89 44.91
CA VAL A 170 23.60 -22.68 45.99
C VAL A 170 24.26 -21.70 46.96
N TYR A 171 23.84 -21.78 48.23
CA TYR A 171 24.42 -21.09 49.39
C TYR A 171 25.91 -21.41 49.61
#